data_AF-A0A6L6VJP4-F1
#
_entry.id   AF-A0A6L6VJP4-F1
#
_cell.length_a   1.000
_cell.length_b   1.000
_cell.length_c   1.000
_cell.angle_alpha   90.00
_cell.angle_beta   90.00
_cell.angle_gamma   90.00
#
_symmetry.space_group_name_H-M   'P 1'
#
loop_
_entity.id
_entity.type
_entity.pdbx_description
1 polymer ?
#
loop_
_entity_poly.entity_id
_entity_poly.type
_entity_poly.pdbx_seq_one_letter_code
_entity_poly.pdbx_strand_id
1 'polypeptide(L)'
;MSENNQFMTKRPEKRDEIKQAAFKDRNLTMLDALKRDKNTVRNAFTKLGVNMQTTSWFDECIPNLLWAAIVVTALERGEALELFRRIVAIEMDMPKRAELFITHNYLSVATPDEFDQMMAPVLAHGQLKTVMSALLYVDWLPDRQHWQRHYEAIDDADASNILMAAVAATHGHQSQAATDMRWIKLLSLIFAQDRMRFDVKFKDRINEIAEYPNKGDMRKVRPSIRAMEIMTRMTEFGTGDIAKNWPEDRAALPQYDAEQFWQEMHRKTSCLVPSKIKRADVGPKEARREFLDIANFVGAHFHTTATTTGTDPRHEGAFGLVLYACHLATTTAITPTHTLAEGRIILRSILEVYITLHYLTVKDDATIWLQYRKYGQGQTKLAFLKNIREEEIPSFLDLDELEDFANEDRWMELADIELGNWANLNLRKMAEAAGLKDLYDKYYDWASGYVHAQWASARSTVFINCFNPLHRFHRIPGVLAPPMPSILIDVAKVLNRMLDDLNTLYPAFKPRLTWHKSLKAEAFDGTEDSDQKGYSDPVLGDRVALRERSDRGVE
;
A
#
# COMPACT_ATOMS: atom_id res chain seq x y z
N MET A 1 -46.03 24.46 -37.40
CA MET A 1 -45.63 24.45 -35.98
C MET A 1 -45.87 23.07 -35.41
N SER A 2 -44.80 22.26 -35.35
CA SER A 2 -44.57 21.17 -34.38
C SER A 2 -43.26 20.49 -34.80
N GLU A 3 -42.16 20.99 -34.24
CA GLU A 3 -40.85 20.36 -34.37
C GLU A 3 -40.78 19.13 -33.47
N ASN A 4 -40.36 18.03 -34.09
CA ASN A 4 -40.20 16.72 -33.48
C ASN A 4 -38.82 16.68 -32.83
N ASN A 5 -38.76 16.87 -31.51
CA ASN A 5 -37.52 16.85 -30.74
C ASN A 5 -37.16 15.39 -30.39
N GLN A 6 -36.31 14.76 -31.22
CA GLN A 6 -35.74 13.45 -30.93
C GLN A 6 -34.75 13.55 -29.77
N PHE A 7 -35.18 13.11 -28.60
CA PHE A 7 -34.30 12.82 -27.47
C PHE A 7 -33.26 11.77 -27.89
N MET A 8 -32.01 12.20 -28.11
CA MET A 8 -30.87 11.30 -28.09
C MET A 8 -30.72 10.74 -26.68
N THR A 9 -31.21 9.51 -26.48
CA THR A 9 -30.88 8.70 -25.32
C THR A 9 -29.38 8.46 -25.31
N LYS A 10 -28.65 9.16 -24.42
CA LYS A 10 -27.26 8.83 -24.09
C LYS A 10 -27.19 7.35 -23.75
N ARG A 11 -26.39 6.58 -24.51
CA ARG A 11 -26.02 5.21 -24.13
C ARG A 11 -25.51 5.25 -22.69
N PRO A 12 -25.93 4.33 -21.80
CA PRO A 12 -25.37 4.29 -20.46
C PRO A 12 -23.86 4.09 -20.57
N GLU A 13 -23.09 5.03 -20.03
CA GLU A 13 -21.65 4.89 -19.88
C GLU A 13 -21.39 3.54 -19.19
N LYS A 14 -20.57 2.72 -19.83
CA LYS A 14 -20.19 1.41 -19.28
C LYS A 14 -19.49 1.69 -17.95
N ARG A 15 -20.07 1.23 -16.85
CA ARG A 15 -19.48 1.40 -15.51
C ARG A 15 -18.07 0.86 -15.50
N ASP A 16 -17.19 1.52 -14.76
CA ASP A 16 -15.83 1.04 -14.58
C ASP A 16 -15.87 -0.35 -13.93
N GLU A 17 -15.15 -1.30 -14.51
CA GLU A 17 -15.06 -2.68 -14.02
C GLU A 17 -13.60 -3.02 -13.70
N ILE A 18 -13.41 -3.85 -12.68
CA ILE A 18 -12.08 -4.37 -12.32
C ILE A 18 -11.61 -5.33 -13.43
N LYS A 19 -10.69 -4.86 -14.26
CA LYS A 19 -10.10 -5.67 -15.35
C LYS A 19 -9.09 -6.70 -14.84
N GLN A 20 -8.41 -6.41 -13.73
CA GLN A 20 -7.35 -7.25 -13.18
C GLN A 20 -7.94 -8.44 -12.42
N ALA A 21 -7.72 -9.66 -12.92
CA ALA A 21 -8.31 -10.90 -12.38
C ALA A 21 -8.05 -11.08 -10.88
N ALA A 22 -6.83 -10.78 -10.42
CA ALA A 22 -6.43 -10.90 -9.01
C ALA A 22 -7.22 -10.00 -8.03
N PHE A 23 -7.97 -9.02 -8.55
CA PHE A 23 -8.73 -8.06 -7.75
C PHE A 23 -10.24 -8.16 -7.98
N LYS A 24 -10.72 -9.02 -8.90
CA LYS A 24 -12.15 -9.09 -9.28
C LYS A 24 -13.07 -9.41 -8.11
N ASP A 25 -12.62 -10.23 -7.18
CA ASP A 25 -13.41 -10.66 -6.02
C ASP A 25 -13.33 -9.68 -4.84
N ARG A 26 -12.61 -8.56 -4.97
CA ARG A 26 -12.50 -7.56 -3.91
C ARG A 26 -13.70 -6.63 -3.92
N ASN A 27 -14.22 -6.33 -2.73
CA ASN A 27 -15.29 -5.37 -2.53
C ASN A 27 -14.75 -3.93 -2.56
N LEU A 28 -14.47 -3.42 -3.77
CA LEU A 28 -13.94 -2.09 -4.02
C LEU A 28 -14.99 -1.22 -4.73
N THR A 29 -15.10 0.03 -4.32
CA THR A 29 -15.92 1.03 -5.02
C THR A 29 -15.08 1.68 -6.12
N MET A 30 -15.53 1.55 -7.37
CA MET A 30 -14.86 2.13 -8.54
C MET A 30 -14.99 3.67 -8.56
N LEU A 31 -14.06 4.32 -9.28
CA LEU A 31 -13.92 5.78 -9.25
C LEU A 31 -15.15 6.52 -9.78
N ASP A 32 -15.81 5.99 -10.80
CA ASP A 32 -17.06 6.50 -11.38
C ASP A 32 -18.24 6.46 -10.39
N ALA A 33 -18.24 5.50 -9.47
CA ALA A 33 -19.26 5.37 -8.42
C ALA A 33 -19.01 6.25 -7.20
N LEU A 34 -17.81 6.84 -7.06
CA LEU A 34 -17.48 7.74 -5.95
C LEU A 34 -17.99 9.16 -6.19
N LYS A 35 -18.59 9.77 -5.16
CA LYS A 35 -19.13 11.13 -5.24
C LYS A 35 -17.99 12.14 -5.33
N ARG A 36 -18.01 12.98 -6.36
CA ARG A 36 -17.15 14.17 -6.45
C ARG A 36 -17.81 15.37 -5.78
N ASP A 37 -17.01 16.11 -5.03
CA ASP A 37 -17.38 17.37 -4.39
C ASP A 37 -16.25 18.37 -4.61
N LYS A 38 -16.45 19.29 -5.57
CA LYS A 38 -15.42 20.20 -6.09
C LYS A 38 -14.15 19.42 -6.48
N ASN A 39 -13.05 19.65 -5.77
CA ASN A 39 -11.74 19.05 -6.02
C ASN A 39 -11.50 17.76 -5.21
N THR A 40 -12.53 17.24 -4.53
CA THR A 40 -12.42 16.09 -3.64
C THR A 40 -13.29 14.93 -4.11
N VAL A 41 -12.71 13.75 -4.26
CA VAL A 41 -13.45 12.49 -4.40
C VAL A 41 -13.73 11.96 -2.99
N ARG A 42 -15.01 11.83 -2.62
CA ARG A 42 -15.43 11.36 -1.30
C ARG A 42 -15.38 9.84 -1.21
N ASN A 43 -15.05 9.30 -0.04
CA ASN A 43 -15.06 7.85 0.19
C ASN A 43 -16.51 7.30 0.12
N ALA A 44 -16.64 5.98 -0.10
CA ALA A 44 -17.93 5.33 -0.29
C ALA A 44 -18.89 5.46 0.93
N PHE A 45 -18.33 5.60 2.14
CA PHE A 45 -19.08 5.63 3.40
C PHE A 45 -19.46 7.04 3.87
N THR A 46 -19.05 8.10 3.15
CA THR A 46 -19.35 9.49 3.52
C THR A 46 -20.86 9.74 3.63
N LYS A 47 -21.68 8.95 2.94
CA LYS A 47 -23.16 9.01 3.01
C LYS A 47 -23.74 8.56 4.35
N LEU A 48 -22.99 7.84 5.18
CA LEU A 48 -23.45 7.33 6.49
C LEU A 48 -23.35 8.37 7.62
N GLY A 49 -22.88 9.59 7.32
CA GLY A 49 -22.79 10.69 8.28
C GLY A 49 -21.42 10.81 8.94
N VAL A 50 -21.14 12.01 9.46
CA VAL A 50 -19.82 12.40 10.02
C VAL A 50 -19.58 11.83 11.43
N ASN A 51 -20.61 11.31 12.09
CA ASN A 51 -20.54 10.81 13.47
C ASN A 51 -20.27 9.29 13.57
N MET A 52 -19.90 8.63 12.48
CA MET A 52 -19.52 7.21 12.52
C MET A 52 -18.13 7.08 13.14
N GLN A 53 -18.06 6.75 14.43
CA GLN A 53 -16.80 6.38 15.07
C GLN A 53 -16.34 5.01 14.57
N THR A 54 -15.11 4.93 14.09
CA THR A 54 -14.49 3.68 13.62
C THR A 54 -13.54 3.16 14.68
N THR A 55 -13.82 1.98 15.24
CA THR A 55 -12.92 1.27 16.16
C THR A 55 -12.11 0.23 15.40
N SER A 56 -10.78 0.23 15.55
CA SER A 56 -9.91 -0.73 14.86
C SER A 56 -10.07 -2.14 15.42
N TRP A 57 -10.22 -3.16 14.57
CA TRP A 57 -10.14 -4.55 15.05
C TRP A 57 -8.74 -4.87 15.58
N PHE A 58 -7.72 -4.47 14.83
CA PHE A 58 -6.34 -4.80 15.13
C PHE A 58 -5.86 -4.01 16.34
N ASP A 59 -6.00 -2.68 16.32
CA ASP A 59 -5.39 -1.83 17.33
C ASP A 59 -6.17 -1.82 18.65
N GLU A 60 -7.50 -1.96 18.61
CA GLU A 60 -8.36 -1.82 19.80
C GLU A 60 -8.90 -3.17 20.31
N CYS A 61 -9.45 -4.00 19.42
CA CYS A 61 -10.19 -5.19 19.86
C CYS A 61 -9.29 -6.38 20.23
N ILE A 62 -8.19 -6.61 19.50
CA ILE A 62 -7.32 -7.77 19.75
C ILE A 62 -6.66 -7.68 21.13
N PRO A 63 -6.08 -6.55 21.57
CA PRO A 63 -5.52 -6.46 22.92
C PRO A 63 -6.56 -6.73 24.02
N ASN A 64 -7.84 -6.38 23.79
CA ASN A 64 -8.93 -6.64 24.72
C ASN A 64 -9.43 -8.10 24.73
N LEU A 65 -8.94 -8.94 23.80
CA LEU A 65 -9.32 -10.34 23.62
C LEU A 65 -8.10 -11.23 23.43
N LEU A 66 -6.98 -10.87 24.05
CA LEU A 66 -5.71 -11.54 23.87
C LEU A 66 -5.78 -13.01 24.28
N TRP A 67 -6.52 -13.33 25.35
CA TRP A 67 -6.79 -14.72 25.73
C TRP A 67 -7.46 -15.51 24.60
N ALA A 68 -8.48 -14.94 23.94
CA ALA A 68 -9.18 -15.60 22.85
C ALA A 68 -8.30 -15.73 21.61
N ALA A 69 -7.42 -14.76 21.37
CA ALA A 69 -6.41 -14.84 20.31
C ALA A 69 -5.43 -16.01 20.54
N ILE A 70 -5.02 -16.25 21.80
CA ILE A 70 -4.21 -17.42 22.16
C ILE A 70 -5.00 -18.72 21.93
N VAL A 71 -6.28 -18.79 22.35
CA VAL A 71 -7.12 -20.00 22.13
C VAL A 71 -7.19 -20.38 20.65
N VAL A 72 -7.56 -19.43 19.77
CA VAL A 72 -7.74 -19.73 18.33
C VAL A 72 -6.43 -20.02 17.60
N THR A 73 -5.30 -19.70 18.21
CA THR A 73 -3.96 -19.94 17.65
C THR A 73 -3.37 -21.25 18.17
N ALA A 74 -3.64 -21.59 19.43
CA ALA A 74 -3.10 -22.78 20.07
C ALA A 74 -3.88 -24.05 19.74
N LEU A 75 -5.21 -23.96 19.61
CA LEU A 75 -6.06 -25.13 19.43
C LEU A 75 -6.46 -25.35 17.97
N GLU A 76 -6.82 -26.60 17.66
CA GLU A 76 -7.53 -26.90 16.44
C GLU A 76 -8.86 -26.14 16.40
N ARG A 77 -9.23 -25.63 15.22
CA ARG A 77 -10.34 -24.69 15.11
C ARG A 77 -11.66 -25.21 15.70
N GLY A 78 -11.98 -26.48 15.45
CA GLY A 78 -13.21 -27.10 15.96
C GLY A 78 -13.24 -27.12 17.49
N GLU A 79 -12.10 -27.40 18.11
CA GLU A 79 -11.92 -27.43 19.57
C GLU A 79 -12.02 -26.01 20.17
N ALA A 80 -11.36 -25.02 19.57
CA ALA A 80 -11.48 -23.61 19.97
C ALA A 80 -12.94 -23.13 19.99
N LEU A 81 -13.68 -23.43 18.92
CA LEU A 81 -15.09 -23.03 18.80
C LEU A 81 -15.98 -23.75 19.81
N GLU A 82 -15.72 -25.02 20.08
CA GLU A 82 -16.46 -25.77 21.10
C GLU A 82 -16.17 -25.26 22.51
N LEU A 83 -14.91 -24.92 22.79
CA LEU A 83 -14.52 -24.25 24.03
C LEU A 83 -15.27 -22.93 24.20
N PHE A 84 -15.37 -22.12 23.14
CA PHE A 84 -16.16 -20.88 23.15
C PHE A 84 -17.64 -21.12 23.42
N ARG A 85 -18.27 -22.17 22.86
CA ARG A 85 -19.66 -22.52 23.19
C ARG A 85 -19.84 -22.85 24.66
N ARG A 86 -18.89 -23.59 25.25
CA ARG A 86 -18.93 -23.95 26.67
C ARG A 86 -18.83 -22.73 27.57
N ILE A 87 -17.98 -21.76 27.24
CA ILE A 87 -17.90 -20.48 27.97
C ILE A 87 -19.26 -19.78 27.95
N VAL A 88 -19.86 -19.61 26.77
CA VAL A 88 -21.17 -18.93 26.64
C VAL A 88 -22.27 -19.70 27.39
N ALA A 89 -22.28 -21.03 27.33
CA ALA A 89 -23.23 -21.85 28.07
C ALA A 89 -23.12 -21.65 29.59
N ILE A 90 -21.89 -21.54 30.12
CA ILE A 90 -21.68 -21.23 31.54
C ILE A 90 -22.13 -19.81 31.86
N GLU A 91 -21.81 -18.83 31.01
CA GLU A 91 -22.21 -17.43 31.18
C GLU A 91 -23.74 -17.29 31.26
N MET A 92 -24.49 -18.09 30.50
CA MET A 92 -25.97 -18.10 30.56
C MET A 92 -26.52 -18.42 31.96
N ASP A 93 -25.81 -19.23 32.74
CA ASP A 93 -26.23 -19.64 34.08
C ASP A 93 -25.71 -18.71 35.20
N MET A 94 -24.90 -17.70 34.86
CA MET A 94 -24.35 -16.77 35.86
C MET A 94 -25.39 -15.71 36.31
N PRO A 95 -25.53 -15.44 37.63
CA PRO A 95 -26.51 -14.47 38.15
C PRO A 95 -26.35 -13.04 37.63
N LYS A 96 -25.11 -12.56 37.46
CA LYS A 96 -24.77 -11.20 36.98
C LYS A 96 -24.25 -11.18 35.53
N ARG A 97 -24.70 -12.14 34.71
CA ARG A 97 -24.21 -12.33 33.32
C ARG A 97 -24.29 -11.09 32.43
N ALA A 98 -25.29 -10.23 32.60
CA ALA A 98 -25.44 -9.02 31.78
C ALA A 98 -24.38 -7.94 32.04
N GLU A 99 -23.60 -8.07 33.12
CA GLU A 99 -22.59 -7.09 33.57
C GLU A 99 -21.15 -7.52 33.24
N LEU A 100 -20.92 -8.75 32.78
CA LEU A 100 -19.60 -9.32 32.51
C LEU A 100 -19.44 -9.72 31.06
N PHE A 101 -18.64 -8.95 30.33
CA PHE A 101 -18.25 -9.30 28.96
C PHE A 101 -16.99 -10.16 29.00
N ILE A 102 -16.81 -10.98 27.97
CA ILE A 102 -15.65 -11.87 27.81
C ILE A 102 -14.32 -11.16 27.48
N THR A 103 -14.26 -9.84 27.64
CA THR A 103 -13.12 -8.98 27.25
C THR A 103 -12.32 -8.56 28.48
N HIS A 104 -11.01 -8.34 28.34
CA HIS A 104 -10.11 -8.07 29.47
C HIS A 104 -10.58 -6.90 30.35
N ASN A 105 -11.09 -5.81 29.76
CA ASN A 105 -11.61 -4.66 30.51
C ASN A 105 -12.85 -4.96 31.38
N TYR A 106 -13.66 -5.98 31.04
CA TYR A 106 -14.80 -6.40 31.86
C TYR A 106 -14.44 -7.56 32.78
N LEU A 107 -13.54 -8.45 32.34
CA LEU A 107 -13.01 -9.51 33.20
C LEU A 107 -12.24 -8.94 34.40
N SER A 108 -11.67 -7.73 34.30
CA SER A 108 -10.96 -7.08 35.41
C SER A 108 -11.87 -6.65 36.57
N VAL A 109 -13.18 -6.57 36.34
CA VAL A 109 -14.19 -6.24 37.37
C VAL A 109 -15.02 -7.47 37.78
N ALA A 110 -14.62 -8.66 37.36
CA ALA A 110 -15.17 -9.91 37.85
C ALA A 110 -14.61 -10.20 39.25
N THR A 111 -15.43 -10.79 40.11
CA THR A 111 -14.92 -11.41 41.34
C THR A 111 -14.06 -12.65 40.97
N PRO A 112 -13.17 -13.11 41.88
CA PRO A 112 -12.42 -14.34 41.66
C PRO A 112 -13.29 -15.54 41.26
N ASP A 113 -14.43 -15.71 41.92
CA ASP A 113 -15.37 -16.81 41.65
C ASP A 113 -16.07 -16.66 40.29
N GLU A 114 -16.52 -15.44 39.95
CA GLU A 114 -17.12 -15.16 38.63
C GLU A 114 -16.13 -15.43 37.49
N PHE A 115 -14.88 -14.99 37.64
CA PHE A 115 -13.83 -15.24 36.66
C PHE A 115 -13.54 -16.74 36.54
N ASP A 116 -13.35 -17.43 37.66
CA ASP A 116 -13.00 -18.85 37.68
C ASP A 116 -14.12 -19.71 37.10
N GLN A 117 -15.37 -19.37 37.38
CA GLN A 117 -16.53 -20.03 36.80
C GLN A 117 -16.58 -19.81 35.27
N MET A 118 -16.53 -18.55 34.81
CA MET A 118 -16.64 -18.20 33.39
C MET A 118 -15.48 -18.81 32.57
N MET A 119 -14.26 -18.72 33.08
CA MET A 119 -13.04 -19.17 32.39
C MET A 119 -12.69 -20.63 32.68
N ALA A 120 -13.51 -21.38 33.44
CA ALA A 120 -13.28 -22.79 33.73
C ALA A 120 -12.94 -23.65 32.50
N PRO A 121 -13.58 -23.48 31.32
CA PRO A 121 -13.21 -24.23 30.11
C PRO A 121 -11.78 -23.95 29.64
N VAL A 122 -11.28 -22.71 29.80
CA VAL A 122 -9.90 -22.33 29.46
C VAL A 122 -8.93 -22.89 30.50
N LEU A 123 -9.22 -22.68 31.79
CA LEU A 123 -8.36 -23.06 32.91
C LEU A 123 -8.17 -24.59 33.02
N ALA A 124 -9.20 -25.36 32.67
CA ALA A 124 -9.16 -26.81 32.70
C ALA A 124 -8.46 -27.44 31.48
N HIS A 125 -8.24 -26.68 30.39
CA HIS A 125 -7.78 -27.24 29.13
C HIS A 125 -6.27 -27.55 29.13
N GLY A 126 -5.91 -28.81 28.89
CA GLY A 126 -4.52 -29.28 29.00
C GLY A 126 -3.50 -28.48 28.17
N GLN A 127 -3.79 -28.27 26.88
CA GLN A 127 -2.88 -27.51 26.00
C GLN A 127 -2.83 -26.01 26.32
N LEU A 128 -3.91 -25.43 26.86
CA LEU A 128 -3.93 -23.99 27.16
C LEU A 128 -3.12 -23.67 28.40
N LYS A 129 -2.95 -24.63 29.33
CA LYS A 129 -2.14 -24.46 30.54
C LYS A 129 -0.70 -24.04 30.27
N THR A 130 -0.13 -24.44 29.13
CA THR A 130 1.27 -24.15 28.79
C THR A 130 1.44 -22.83 28.02
N VAL A 131 0.36 -22.24 27.50
CA VAL A 131 0.42 -21.03 26.65
C VAL A 131 -0.29 -19.82 27.24
N MET A 132 -1.27 -19.99 28.12
CA MET A 132 -2.00 -18.89 28.75
C MET A 132 -1.15 -18.09 29.74
N SER A 133 -0.08 -18.68 30.28
CA SER A 133 0.93 -17.98 31.08
C SER A 133 1.57 -16.80 30.33
N ALA A 134 1.56 -16.79 28.99
CA ALA A 134 2.03 -15.67 28.19
C ALA A 134 1.26 -14.36 28.46
N LEU A 135 0.01 -14.43 28.96
CA LEU A 135 -0.74 -13.23 29.37
C LEU A 135 -0.05 -12.49 30.53
N LEU A 136 0.70 -13.21 31.38
CA LEU A 136 1.42 -12.60 32.50
C LEU A 136 2.62 -11.74 32.07
N TYR A 137 3.07 -11.90 30.82
CA TYR A 137 4.11 -11.05 30.23
C TYR A 137 3.61 -9.63 29.94
N VAL A 138 2.29 -9.42 29.87
CA VAL A 138 1.68 -8.10 29.62
C VAL A 138 1.30 -7.47 30.97
N ASP A 139 2.06 -6.48 31.41
CA ASP A 139 1.85 -5.80 32.70
C ASP A 139 0.59 -4.92 32.67
N TRP A 140 0.29 -4.30 31.53
CA TRP A 140 -0.88 -3.46 31.31
C TRP A 140 -2.22 -4.21 31.41
N LEU A 141 -2.21 -5.53 31.25
CA LEU A 141 -3.43 -6.30 31.07
C LEU A 141 -4.40 -6.11 32.27
N PRO A 142 -5.61 -5.55 32.07
CA PRO A 142 -6.46 -5.12 33.20
C PRO A 142 -6.84 -6.23 34.18
N ASP A 143 -7.03 -7.45 33.69
CA ASP A 143 -7.43 -8.64 34.45
C ASP A 143 -6.25 -9.57 34.77
N ARG A 144 -5.00 -9.10 34.61
CA ARG A 144 -3.77 -9.89 34.82
C ARG A 144 -3.76 -10.66 36.13
N GLN A 145 -4.27 -10.06 37.21
CA GLN A 145 -4.31 -10.69 38.54
C GLN A 145 -5.15 -11.97 38.55
N HIS A 146 -6.24 -12.03 37.79
CA HIS A 146 -7.03 -13.26 37.69
C HIS A 146 -6.24 -14.39 37.02
N TRP A 147 -5.52 -14.09 35.95
CA TRP A 147 -4.64 -15.03 35.28
C TRP A 147 -3.50 -15.49 36.18
N GLN A 148 -2.91 -14.58 36.95
CA GLN A 148 -1.79 -14.87 37.86
C GLN A 148 -2.15 -15.83 38.99
N ARG A 149 -3.44 -15.95 39.37
CA ARG A 149 -3.88 -16.94 40.37
C ARG A 149 -3.77 -18.39 39.86
N HIS A 150 -3.76 -18.60 38.54
CA HIS A 150 -3.81 -19.93 37.92
C HIS A 150 -2.55 -20.32 37.16
N TYR A 151 -1.69 -19.36 36.84
CA TYR A 151 -0.50 -19.56 36.02
C TYR A 151 0.74 -18.97 36.66
N GLU A 152 1.88 -19.61 36.39
CA GLU A 152 3.21 -19.08 36.71
C GLU A 152 3.79 -18.39 35.47
N ALA A 153 4.67 -17.41 35.70
CA ALA A 153 5.37 -16.75 34.61
C ALA A 153 6.32 -17.73 33.90
N ILE A 154 6.39 -17.62 32.59
CA ILE A 154 7.32 -18.38 31.73
C ILE A 154 8.43 -17.45 31.22
N ASP A 155 9.40 -18.01 30.49
CA ASP A 155 10.47 -17.22 29.87
C ASP A 155 9.91 -16.13 28.94
N ASP A 156 10.51 -14.94 28.99
CA ASP A 156 10.07 -13.77 28.22
C ASP A 156 10.10 -14.02 26.70
N ALA A 157 11.06 -14.82 26.20
CA ALA A 157 11.12 -15.15 24.78
C ALA A 157 9.98 -16.08 24.39
N ASP A 158 9.65 -17.07 25.22
CA ASP A 158 8.52 -17.97 24.97
C ASP A 158 7.19 -17.23 25.04
N ALA A 159 6.99 -16.38 26.04
CA ALA A 159 5.79 -15.56 26.18
C ALA A 159 5.60 -14.62 24.98
N SER A 160 6.64 -13.86 24.61
CA SER A 160 6.56 -12.95 23.47
C SER A 160 6.32 -13.69 22.16
N ASN A 161 6.89 -14.88 21.95
CA ASN A 161 6.62 -15.73 20.78
C ASN A 161 5.15 -16.18 20.69
N ILE A 162 4.56 -16.58 21.81
CA ILE A 162 3.13 -16.96 21.88
C ILE A 162 2.25 -15.75 21.52
N LEU A 163 2.53 -14.58 22.10
CA LEU A 163 1.76 -13.37 21.84
C LEU A 163 1.91 -12.89 20.39
N MET A 164 3.13 -12.92 19.83
CA MET A 164 3.37 -12.62 18.42
C MET A 164 2.56 -13.54 17.52
N ALA A 165 2.58 -14.86 17.78
CA ALA A 165 1.80 -15.82 17.01
C ALA A 165 0.28 -15.55 17.10
N ALA A 166 -0.23 -15.27 18.30
CA ALA A 166 -1.64 -14.98 18.54
C ALA A 166 -2.12 -13.72 17.80
N VAL A 167 -1.35 -12.64 17.89
CA VAL A 167 -1.67 -11.38 17.19
C VAL A 167 -1.51 -11.55 15.68
N ALA A 168 -0.48 -12.26 15.20
CA ALA A 168 -0.31 -12.57 13.78
C ALA A 168 -1.47 -13.39 13.20
N ALA A 169 -1.95 -14.41 13.91
CA ALA A 169 -3.04 -15.25 13.43
C ALA A 169 -4.37 -14.48 13.31
N THR A 170 -4.54 -13.41 14.09
CA THR A 170 -5.84 -12.75 14.28
C THR A 170 -5.92 -11.30 13.76
N HIS A 171 -4.80 -10.68 13.37
CA HIS A 171 -4.75 -9.28 12.91
C HIS A 171 -5.68 -8.98 11.72
N GLY A 172 -5.81 -9.92 10.78
CA GLY A 172 -6.61 -9.74 9.56
C GLY A 172 -8.10 -9.65 9.87
N HIS A 173 -8.69 -8.45 9.82
CA HIS A 173 -10.09 -8.24 10.23
C HIS A 173 -11.15 -9.02 9.42
N GLN A 174 -10.79 -9.52 8.23
CA GLN A 174 -11.63 -10.38 7.40
C GLN A 174 -11.19 -11.86 7.44
N SER A 175 -10.24 -12.23 8.31
CA SER A 175 -9.75 -13.60 8.45
C SER A 175 -10.77 -14.49 9.13
N GLN A 176 -10.56 -15.80 9.03
CA GLN A 176 -11.38 -16.79 9.70
C GLN A 176 -11.19 -16.73 11.22
N ALA A 177 -9.94 -16.69 11.70
CA ALA A 177 -9.64 -16.56 13.12
C ALA A 177 -10.24 -15.29 13.76
N ALA A 178 -10.18 -14.15 13.07
CA ALA A 178 -10.84 -12.92 13.52
C ALA A 178 -12.37 -13.08 13.60
N THR A 179 -12.97 -13.89 12.73
CA THR A 179 -14.42 -14.16 12.77
C THR A 179 -14.77 -15.07 13.92
N ASP A 180 -13.95 -16.08 14.19
CA ASP A 180 -14.14 -17.02 15.28
C ASP A 180 -14.07 -16.30 16.64
N MET A 181 -13.15 -15.34 16.82
CA MET A 181 -13.10 -14.49 18.03
C MET A 181 -14.28 -13.53 18.14
N ARG A 182 -14.70 -12.90 17.03
CA ARG A 182 -15.88 -12.01 17.05
C ARG A 182 -17.16 -12.77 17.33
N TRP A 183 -17.21 -14.03 16.90
CA TRP A 183 -18.35 -14.89 17.07
C TRP A 183 -18.65 -15.17 18.54
N ILE A 184 -17.65 -15.48 19.38
CA ILE A 184 -17.89 -15.67 20.82
C ILE A 184 -18.45 -14.41 21.49
N LYS A 185 -17.92 -13.21 21.17
CA LYS A 185 -18.49 -11.94 21.68
C LYS A 185 -19.97 -11.82 21.32
N LEU A 186 -20.29 -12.14 20.06
CA LEU A 186 -21.65 -12.04 19.56
C LEU A 186 -22.56 -13.07 20.23
N LEU A 187 -22.11 -14.32 20.42
CA LEU A 187 -22.87 -15.34 21.13
C LEU A 187 -23.17 -14.94 22.57
N SER A 188 -22.15 -14.44 23.30
CA SER A 188 -22.31 -13.92 24.66
C SER A 188 -23.41 -12.84 24.72
N LEU A 189 -23.34 -11.85 23.82
CA LEU A 189 -24.33 -10.75 23.79
C LEU A 189 -25.75 -11.18 23.40
N ILE A 190 -25.88 -12.17 22.51
CA ILE A 190 -27.18 -12.67 22.05
C ILE A 190 -27.81 -13.61 23.08
N PHE A 191 -27.05 -14.60 23.57
CA PHE A 191 -27.59 -15.74 24.31
C PHE A 191 -27.37 -15.66 25.82
N ALA A 192 -26.26 -15.10 26.28
CA ALA A 192 -25.99 -14.98 27.70
C ALA A 192 -26.51 -13.67 28.28
N GLN A 193 -26.25 -12.55 27.61
CA GLN A 193 -26.53 -11.23 28.20
C GLN A 193 -27.90 -10.65 27.85
N ASP A 194 -28.65 -11.27 26.94
CA ASP A 194 -29.94 -10.78 26.44
C ASP A 194 -29.92 -9.33 25.90
N ARG A 195 -28.73 -8.83 25.51
CA ARG A 195 -28.49 -7.45 25.06
C ARG A 195 -28.80 -7.24 23.58
N MET A 196 -28.88 -8.32 22.81
CA MET A 196 -29.26 -8.29 21.40
C MET A 196 -30.52 -9.13 21.17
N ARG A 197 -31.68 -8.48 21.15
CA ARG A 197 -32.97 -9.13 20.90
C ARG A 197 -33.40 -8.92 19.46
N PHE A 198 -33.85 -9.99 18.82
CA PHE A 198 -34.27 -9.98 17.43
C PHE A 198 -35.74 -10.38 17.29
N ASP A 199 -36.39 -9.78 16.29
CA ASP A 199 -37.73 -10.21 15.87
C ASP A 199 -37.69 -11.65 15.34
N VAL A 200 -38.81 -12.37 15.46
CA VAL A 200 -38.99 -13.76 15.01
C VAL A 200 -38.56 -13.96 13.55
N LYS A 201 -38.71 -12.95 12.70
CA LYS A 201 -38.29 -12.98 11.29
C LYS A 201 -36.78 -13.20 11.10
N PHE A 202 -35.96 -12.93 12.12
CA PHE A 202 -34.51 -13.17 12.08
C PHE A 202 -34.09 -14.53 12.63
N LYS A 203 -35.04 -15.38 13.08
CA LYS A 203 -34.76 -16.68 13.72
C LYS A 203 -33.78 -17.53 12.91
N ASP A 204 -33.97 -17.65 11.61
CA ASP A 204 -33.08 -18.46 10.76
C ASP A 204 -31.67 -17.89 10.70
N ARG A 205 -31.53 -16.57 10.58
CA ARG A 205 -30.22 -15.89 10.63
C ARG A 205 -29.52 -16.09 11.97
N ILE A 206 -30.27 -16.00 13.08
CA ILE A 206 -29.72 -16.23 14.42
C ILE A 206 -29.30 -17.68 14.60
N ASN A 207 -30.06 -18.64 14.07
CA ASN A 207 -29.68 -20.06 14.07
C ASN A 207 -28.40 -20.32 13.26
N GLU A 208 -28.26 -19.70 12.09
CA GLU A 208 -27.02 -19.77 11.29
C GLU A 208 -25.81 -19.21 12.05
N ILE A 209 -26.00 -18.14 12.82
CA ILE A 209 -24.95 -17.56 13.67
C ILE A 209 -24.65 -18.48 14.85
N ALA A 210 -25.66 -19.00 15.55
CA ALA A 210 -25.49 -19.88 16.70
C ALA A 210 -24.74 -21.18 16.34
N GLU A 211 -25.04 -21.74 15.17
CA GLU A 211 -24.45 -22.99 14.69
C GLU A 211 -23.22 -22.77 13.79
N TYR A 212 -22.70 -21.54 13.70
CA TYR A 212 -21.47 -21.25 12.97
C TYR A 212 -20.32 -22.18 13.43
N PRO A 213 -19.50 -22.71 12.50
CA PRO A 213 -19.52 -22.56 11.03
C PRO A 213 -20.35 -23.62 10.29
N ASN A 214 -21.15 -24.42 11.00
CA ASN A 214 -21.75 -25.65 10.50
C ASN A 214 -23.11 -25.45 9.82
N LYS A 215 -23.68 -24.23 9.85
CA LYS A 215 -24.99 -23.92 9.27
C LYS A 215 -24.99 -22.62 8.46
N GLY A 216 -25.72 -22.65 7.34
CA GLY A 216 -25.90 -21.51 6.44
C GLY A 216 -24.75 -21.31 5.44
N ASP A 217 -24.92 -20.33 4.55
CA ASP A 217 -23.91 -19.97 3.56
C ASP A 217 -22.81 -19.10 4.21
N MET A 218 -21.59 -19.65 4.36
CA MET A 218 -20.44 -18.95 4.96
C MET A 218 -19.99 -17.68 4.20
N ARG A 219 -20.43 -17.49 2.95
CA ARG A 219 -20.25 -16.21 2.22
C ARG A 219 -21.18 -15.11 2.72
N LYS A 220 -22.23 -15.46 3.47
CA LYS A 220 -23.18 -14.54 4.11
C LYS A 220 -23.01 -14.51 5.63
N VAL A 221 -22.88 -15.67 6.28
CA VAL A 221 -22.81 -15.79 7.74
C VAL A 221 -21.58 -15.07 8.31
N ARG A 222 -20.38 -15.28 7.74
CA ARG A 222 -19.14 -14.63 8.23
C ARG A 222 -19.21 -13.09 8.13
N PRO A 223 -19.58 -12.48 6.99
CA PRO A 223 -19.83 -11.04 6.94
C PRO A 223 -20.88 -10.56 7.93
N SER A 224 -21.98 -11.31 8.13
CA SER A 224 -23.01 -10.95 9.11
C SER A 224 -22.46 -10.92 10.54
N ILE A 225 -21.70 -11.93 10.98
CA ILE A 225 -21.06 -11.96 12.31
C ILE A 225 -20.17 -10.72 12.48
N ARG A 226 -19.30 -10.42 11.50
CA ARG A 226 -18.38 -9.27 11.57
C ARG A 226 -19.13 -7.94 11.62
N ALA A 227 -20.19 -7.79 10.83
CA ALA A 227 -21.00 -6.57 10.80
C ALA A 227 -21.76 -6.37 12.11
N MET A 228 -22.36 -7.44 12.66
CA MET A 228 -23.10 -7.39 13.91
C MET A 228 -22.19 -7.06 15.09
N GLU A 229 -21.00 -7.69 15.17
CA GLU A 229 -20.03 -7.37 16.22
C GLU A 229 -19.53 -5.91 16.17
N ILE A 230 -19.39 -5.31 14.99
CA ILE A 230 -19.01 -3.88 14.89
C ILE A 230 -20.04 -2.99 15.60
N MET A 231 -21.32 -3.33 15.54
CA MET A 231 -22.40 -2.57 16.19
C MET A 231 -22.32 -2.62 17.72
N THR A 232 -21.64 -3.62 18.30
CA THR A 232 -21.57 -3.80 19.76
C THR A 232 -20.42 -3.01 20.39
N ARG A 233 -19.48 -2.49 19.60
CA ARG A 233 -18.27 -1.83 20.10
C ARG A 233 -18.52 -0.52 20.85
N MET A 234 -19.56 0.23 20.49
CA MET A 234 -19.94 1.44 21.23
C MET A 234 -20.31 1.13 22.69
N THR A 235 -20.93 -0.03 22.90
CA THR A 235 -21.31 -0.53 24.22
C THR A 235 -20.10 -1.05 25.00
N GLU A 236 -19.22 -1.80 24.32
CA GLU A 236 -18.00 -2.37 24.92
C GLU A 236 -16.97 -1.31 25.36
N PHE A 237 -16.75 -0.27 24.55
CA PHE A 237 -15.74 0.77 24.82
C PHE A 237 -16.33 2.04 25.46
N GLY A 238 -17.49 1.93 26.12
CA GLY A 238 -17.96 2.96 27.06
C GLY A 238 -18.50 4.26 26.43
N THR A 239 -18.86 4.27 25.15
CA THR A 239 -19.51 5.43 24.51
C THR A 239 -21.04 5.35 24.52
N GLY A 240 -21.62 4.32 25.15
CA GLY A 240 -23.06 4.07 25.24
C GLY A 240 -23.65 4.12 26.66
N ASP A 241 -24.93 3.77 26.78
CA ASP A 241 -25.72 3.88 28.03
C ASP A 241 -25.25 2.98 29.20
N ILE A 242 -24.32 2.04 28.98
CA ILE A 242 -23.76 1.21 30.06
C ILE A 242 -23.02 2.05 31.09
N ALA A 243 -22.23 3.04 30.65
CA ALA A 243 -21.51 3.92 31.58
C ALA A 243 -22.47 4.75 32.45
N LYS A 244 -23.70 4.99 31.98
CA LYS A 244 -24.73 5.76 32.71
C LYS A 244 -25.50 4.91 33.73
N ASN A 245 -25.62 3.60 33.50
CA ASN A 245 -26.40 2.66 34.31
C ASN A 245 -25.50 1.57 34.93
N TRP A 246 -24.24 1.90 35.23
CA TRP A 246 -23.30 0.95 35.84
C TRP A 246 -23.73 0.64 37.28
N PRO A 247 -23.74 -0.64 37.71
CA PRO A 247 -24.16 -0.99 39.07
C PRO A 247 -23.30 -0.32 40.14
N GLU A 248 -23.93 0.26 41.17
CA GLU A 248 -23.24 0.94 42.28
C GLU A 248 -22.38 -0.02 43.12
N ASP A 249 -22.75 -1.30 43.16
CA ASP A 249 -22.04 -2.36 43.90
C ASP A 249 -20.89 -3.00 43.10
N ARG A 250 -20.63 -2.52 41.87
CA ARG A 250 -19.55 -3.03 41.02
C ARG A 250 -18.42 -2.02 40.91
N ALA A 251 -17.18 -2.52 40.90
CA ALA A 251 -16.01 -1.70 40.64
C ALA A 251 -16.17 -0.95 39.31
N ALA A 252 -15.72 0.30 39.26
CA ALA A 252 -15.74 1.09 38.03
C ALA A 252 -14.89 0.39 36.96
N LEU A 253 -15.38 0.37 35.72
CA LEU A 253 -14.60 -0.15 34.60
C LEU A 253 -13.29 0.66 34.46
N PRO A 254 -12.15 -0.01 34.26
CA PRO A 254 -10.91 0.71 33.99
C PRO A 254 -11.03 1.48 32.68
N GLN A 255 -10.33 2.62 32.58
CA GLN A 255 -10.17 3.30 31.31
C GLN A 255 -9.36 2.40 30.38
N TYR A 256 -10.04 1.81 29.40
CA TYR A 256 -9.39 0.98 28.39
C TYR A 256 -8.68 1.86 27.37
N ASP A 257 -7.36 1.74 27.30
CA ASP A 257 -6.51 2.39 26.31
C ASP A 257 -5.52 1.37 25.75
N ALA A 258 -5.87 0.82 24.58
CA ALA A 258 -5.04 -0.20 23.94
C ALA A 258 -3.65 0.33 23.59
N GLU A 259 -3.42 1.64 23.47
CA GLU A 259 -2.10 2.20 23.15
C GLU A 259 -1.04 1.78 24.17
N GLN A 260 -1.41 1.65 25.45
CA GLN A 260 -0.50 1.21 26.51
C GLN A 260 0.01 -0.22 26.28
N PHE A 261 -0.84 -1.13 25.80
CA PHE A 261 -0.42 -2.46 25.38
C PHE A 261 0.67 -2.39 24.30
N TRP A 262 0.44 -1.60 23.25
CA TRP A 262 1.36 -1.50 22.13
C TRP A 262 2.69 -0.84 22.51
N GLN A 263 2.65 0.20 23.35
CA GLN A 263 3.85 0.84 23.90
C GLN A 263 4.66 -0.13 24.76
N GLU A 264 3.98 -0.91 25.60
CA GLU A 264 4.62 -1.92 26.43
C GLU A 264 5.30 -2.99 25.57
N MET A 265 4.58 -3.56 24.60
CA MET A 265 5.14 -4.59 23.72
C MET A 265 6.29 -4.06 22.86
N HIS A 266 6.21 -2.82 22.39
CA HIS A 266 7.30 -2.16 21.67
C HIS A 266 8.55 -1.97 22.55
N ARG A 267 8.38 -1.66 23.84
CA ARG A 267 9.49 -1.56 24.80
C ARG A 267 10.10 -2.93 25.13
N LYS A 268 9.27 -3.97 25.22
CA LYS A 268 9.67 -5.30 25.66
C LYS A 268 10.25 -6.19 24.55
N THR A 269 9.92 -5.93 23.29
CA THR A 269 10.33 -6.79 22.15
C THR A 269 11.02 -6.00 21.05
N SER A 270 11.95 -6.64 20.34
CA SER A 270 12.68 -6.01 19.23
C SER A 270 11.91 -6.03 17.90
N CYS A 271 12.29 -5.14 16.98
CA CYS A 271 11.78 -5.18 15.61
C CYS A 271 12.20 -6.49 14.92
N LEU A 272 11.30 -7.07 14.13
CA LEU A 272 11.58 -8.23 13.30
C LEU A 272 11.74 -7.77 11.84
N VAL A 273 12.93 -7.91 11.28
CA VAL A 273 13.23 -7.56 9.88
C VAL A 273 13.74 -8.79 9.13
N PRO A 274 13.52 -8.89 7.81
CA PRO A 274 14.11 -9.96 7.02
C PRO A 274 15.63 -9.87 7.07
N SER A 275 16.29 -10.99 7.31
CA SER A 275 17.76 -11.09 7.32
C SER A 275 18.38 -11.00 5.93
N LYS A 276 17.59 -11.24 4.87
CA LYS A 276 18.00 -11.16 3.48
C LYS A 276 17.07 -10.21 2.73
N ILE A 277 17.65 -9.18 2.12
CA ILE A 277 16.94 -8.25 1.24
C ILE A 277 17.55 -8.38 -0.15
N LYS A 278 16.71 -8.62 -1.16
CA LYS A 278 17.13 -8.62 -2.57
C LYS A 278 17.80 -7.29 -2.90
N ARG A 279 18.87 -7.31 -3.69
CA ARG A 279 19.51 -6.08 -4.16
C ARG A 279 19.02 -5.72 -5.56
N ALA A 280 18.99 -4.42 -5.82
CA ALA A 280 18.86 -3.91 -7.18
C ALA A 280 20.11 -4.31 -7.98
N ASP A 281 19.90 -4.74 -9.23
CA ASP A 281 20.96 -5.13 -10.16
C ASP A 281 20.76 -4.40 -11.50
N VAL A 282 21.76 -4.45 -12.37
CA VAL A 282 21.69 -3.89 -13.72
C VAL A 282 20.68 -4.63 -14.60
N GLY A 283 20.21 -3.95 -15.64
CA GLY A 283 19.26 -4.53 -16.59
C GLY A 283 19.85 -5.69 -17.40
N PRO A 284 18.99 -6.56 -17.99
CA PRO A 284 19.45 -7.68 -18.81
C PRO A 284 20.38 -7.25 -19.94
N LYS A 285 21.32 -8.13 -20.30
CA LYS A 285 22.31 -7.87 -21.36
C LYS A 285 21.65 -7.48 -22.68
N GLU A 286 20.54 -8.12 -23.02
CA GLU A 286 19.74 -7.89 -24.22
C GLU A 286 19.13 -6.48 -24.22
N ALA A 287 18.59 -6.05 -23.08
CA ALA A 287 18.02 -4.71 -22.95
C ALA A 287 19.10 -3.63 -23.12
N ARG A 288 20.24 -3.78 -22.43
CA ARG A 288 21.36 -2.83 -22.51
C ARG A 288 21.89 -2.70 -23.94
N ARG A 289 22.05 -3.83 -24.63
CA ARG A 289 22.51 -3.86 -26.01
C ARG A 289 21.50 -3.21 -26.96
N GLU A 290 20.23 -3.61 -26.91
CA GLU A 290 19.22 -3.08 -27.84
C GLU A 290 18.97 -1.57 -27.65
N PHE A 291 19.02 -1.03 -26.43
CA PHE A 291 18.92 0.43 -26.22
C PHE A 291 20.07 1.18 -26.87
N LEU A 292 21.30 0.67 -26.75
CA LEU A 292 22.47 1.27 -27.40
C LEU A 292 22.39 1.16 -28.92
N ASP A 293 22.01 -0.01 -29.44
CA ASP A 293 21.85 -0.25 -30.89
C ASP A 293 20.81 0.72 -31.49
N ILE A 294 19.67 0.92 -30.83
CA ILE A 294 18.65 1.88 -31.28
C ILE A 294 19.17 3.32 -31.29
N ALA A 295 19.90 3.75 -30.25
CA ALA A 295 20.49 5.09 -30.24
C ALA A 295 21.42 5.31 -31.44
N ASN A 296 22.28 4.31 -31.74
CA ASN A 296 23.17 4.34 -32.90
C ASN A 296 22.41 4.38 -34.23
N PHE A 297 21.34 3.59 -34.37
CA PHE A 297 20.53 3.61 -35.59
C PHE A 297 19.79 4.93 -35.78
N VAL A 298 19.27 5.54 -34.71
CA VAL A 298 18.63 6.86 -34.77
C VAL A 298 19.65 7.92 -35.16
N GLY A 299 20.87 7.89 -34.60
CA GLY A 299 21.95 8.81 -34.98
C GLY A 299 22.41 8.65 -36.43
N ALA A 300 22.54 7.42 -36.93
CA ALA A 300 22.81 7.18 -38.34
C ALA A 300 21.69 7.72 -39.23
N HIS A 301 20.43 7.51 -38.82
CA HIS A 301 19.25 7.98 -39.57
C HIS A 301 19.16 9.51 -39.63
N PHE A 302 19.52 10.19 -38.53
CA PHE A 302 19.64 11.65 -38.48
C PHE A 302 20.54 12.14 -39.62
N HIS A 303 21.76 11.61 -39.72
CA HIS A 303 22.71 12.03 -40.75
C HIS A 303 22.24 11.71 -42.17
N THR A 304 21.52 10.61 -42.38
CA THR A 304 21.02 10.26 -43.73
C THR A 304 19.81 11.09 -44.18
N THR A 305 19.05 11.66 -43.25
CA THR A 305 17.82 12.42 -43.54
C THR A 305 18.00 13.92 -43.42
N ALA A 306 19.14 14.40 -42.91
CA ALA A 306 19.48 15.80 -42.87
C ALA A 306 19.60 16.36 -44.30
N THR A 307 18.85 17.43 -44.59
CA THR A 307 18.86 18.10 -45.90
C THR A 307 19.58 19.45 -45.88
N THR A 308 20.01 19.90 -44.71
CA THR A 308 20.64 21.20 -44.49
C THR A 308 21.69 21.09 -43.37
N THR A 309 22.65 22.00 -43.37
CA THR A 309 23.60 22.21 -42.27
C THR A 309 23.21 23.38 -41.37
N GLY A 310 22.17 24.14 -41.73
CA GLY A 310 21.60 25.17 -40.87
C GLY A 310 20.51 24.60 -39.95
N THR A 311 20.02 25.43 -39.04
CA THR A 311 18.99 25.06 -38.06
C THR A 311 17.74 24.47 -38.72
N ASP A 312 17.31 23.31 -38.24
CA ASP A 312 16.07 22.64 -38.65
C ASP A 312 15.29 22.21 -37.40
N PRO A 313 14.38 23.06 -36.90
CA PRO A 313 13.65 22.79 -35.66
C PRO A 313 12.83 21.49 -35.67
N ARG A 314 12.38 21.06 -36.86
CA ARG A 314 11.61 19.81 -37.00
C ARG A 314 12.53 18.60 -36.94
N HIS A 315 13.63 18.63 -37.70
CA HIS A 315 14.57 17.52 -37.77
C HIS A 315 15.32 17.36 -36.45
N GLU A 316 15.99 18.41 -35.99
CA GLU A 316 16.76 18.40 -34.74
C GLU A 316 15.86 18.12 -33.53
N GLY A 317 14.65 18.70 -33.51
CA GLY A 317 13.67 18.46 -32.46
C GLY A 317 13.20 17.00 -32.40
N ALA A 318 12.82 16.42 -33.54
CA ALA A 318 12.34 15.04 -33.60
C ALA A 318 13.43 14.03 -33.19
N PHE A 319 14.62 14.13 -33.78
CA PHE A 319 15.73 13.24 -33.47
C PHE A 319 16.29 13.49 -32.06
N GLY A 320 16.42 14.74 -31.64
CA GLY A 320 16.91 15.12 -30.32
C GLY A 320 16.04 14.55 -29.19
N LEU A 321 14.72 14.66 -29.30
CA LEU A 321 13.78 14.07 -28.32
C LEU A 321 13.93 12.54 -28.23
N VAL A 322 14.07 11.84 -29.37
CA VAL A 322 14.27 10.39 -29.39
C VAL A 322 15.62 9.99 -28.81
N LEU A 323 16.70 10.66 -29.21
CA LEU A 323 18.05 10.38 -28.71
C LEU A 323 18.17 10.66 -27.20
N TYR A 324 17.55 11.73 -26.72
CA TYR A 324 17.47 12.03 -25.29
C TYR A 324 16.76 10.91 -24.51
N ALA A 325 15.62 10.41 -25.01
CA ALA A 325 14.95 9.27 -24.40
C ALA A 325 15.78 7.97 -24.47
N CYS A 326 16.53 7.73 -25.55
CA CYS A 326 17.45 6.59 -25.67
C CYS A 326 18.61 6.68 -24.67
N HIS A 327 19.15 7.88 -24.44
CA HIS A 327 20.18 8.13 -23.43
C HIS A 327 19.66 7.76 -22.02
N LEU A 328 18.50 8.29 -21.64
CA LEU A 328 17.85 7.98 -20.35
C LEU A 328 17.59 6.47 -20.19
N ALA A 329 17.10 5.80 -21.23
CA ALA A 329 16.86 4.37 -21.22
C ALA A 329 18.14 3.55 -21.03
N THR A 330 19.21 3.93 -21.73
CA THR A 330 20.52 3.26 -21.65
C THR A 330 21.12 3.40 -20.25
N THR A 331 21.17 4.61 -19.72
CA THR A 331 21.68 4.89 -18.36
C THR A 331 20.92 4.09 -17.29
N THR A 332 19.59 4.00 -17.45
CA THR A 332 18.75 3.22 -16.53
C THR A 332 18.99 1.72 -16.64
N ALA A 333 19.30 1.22 -17.84
CA ALA A 333 19.56 -0.21 -18.05
C ALA A 333 20.96 -0.64 -17.60
N ILE A 334 21.97 0.24 -17.64
CA ILE A 334 23.34 -0.10 -17.23
C ILE A 334 23.60 0.11 -15.72
N THR A 335 22.62 0.63 -14.98
CA THR A 335 22.69 0.86 -13.54
C THR A 335 21.56 0.13 -12.80
N PRO A 336 21.65 -0.07 -11.46
CA PRO A 336 20.56 -0.65 -10.68
C PRO A 336 19.28 0.19 -10.60
N THR A 337 19.31 1.43 -11.10
CA THR A 337 18.26 2.44 -10.94
C THR A 337 16.90 2.01 -11.50
N HIS A 338 16.85 1.10 -12.47
CA HIS A 338 15.60 0.65 -13.09
C HIS A 338 14.62 -0.06 -12.14
N THR A 339 15.11 -0.54 -10.99
CA THR A 339 14.27 -1.11 -9.91
C THR A 339 14.12 -0.17 -8.71
N LEU A 340 14.71 1.02 -8.75
CA LEU A 340 14.72 2.00 -7.65
C LEU A 340 13.82 3.21 -7.96
N ALA A 341 13.81 4.21 -7.07
CA ALA A 341 12.98 5.41 -7.19
C ALA A 341 13.31 6.21 -8.46
N GLU A 342 14.60 6.31 -8.77
CA GLU A 342 15.18 6.99 -9.93
C GLU A 342 14.62 6.42 -11.22
N GLY A 343 14.45 5.09 -11.33
CA GLY A 343 13.85 4.47 -12.50
C GLY A 343 12.43 4.95 -12.79
N ARG A 344 11.63 5.30 -11.77
CA ARG A 344 10.28 5.85 -11.97
C ARG A 344 10.33 7.30 -12.40
N ILE A 345 11.25 8.07 -11.83
CA ILE A 345 11.52 9.45 -12.24
C ILE A 345 11.91 9.46 -13.72
N ILE A 346 12.83 8.58 -14.13
CA ILE A 346 13.29 8.48 -15.51
C ILE A 346 12.17 7.97 -16.44
N LEU A 347 11.38 6.96 -16.03
CA LEU A 347 10.22 6.52 -16.81
C LEU A 347 9.22 7.66 -17.04
N ARG A 348 8.97 8.48 -16.00
CA ARG A 348 8.14 9.67 -16.14
C ARG A 348 8.76 10.63 -17.15
N SER A 349 10.04 10.97 -17.02
CA SER A 349 10.72 11.86 -17.98
C SER A 349 10.62 11.36 -19.42
N ILE A 350 10.85 10.08 -19.68
CA ILE A 350 10.70 9.47 -21.02
C ILE A 350 9.25 9.58 -21.52
N LEU A 351 8.26 9.40 -20.64
CA LEU A 351 6.85 9.61 -20.98
C LEU A 351 6.54 11.07 -21.36
N GLU A 352 7.05 12.05 -20.61
CA GLU A 352 6.84 13.48 -20.92
C GLU A 352 7.49 13.86 -22.26
N VAL A 353 8.68 13.32 -22.54
CA VAL A 353 9.38 13.46 -23.82
C VAL A 353 8.54 12.85 -24.96
N TYR A 354 7.97 11.65 -24.77
CA TYR A 354 7.10 11.06 -25.77
C TYR A 354 5.83 11.88 -26.01
N ILE A 355 5.16 12.36 -24.96
CA ILE A 355 3.96 13.20 -25.13
C ILE A 355 4.29 14.47 -25.93
N THR A 356 5.45 15.08 -25.65
CA THR A 356 5.95 16.26 -26.37
C THR A 356 6.20 15.92 -27.85
N LEU A 357 6.98 14.87 -28.13
CA LEU A 357 7.27 14.41 -29.50
C LEU A 357 5.99 14.08 -30.27
N HIS A 358 5.07 13.35 -29.66
CA HIS A 358 3.84 12.92 -30.32
C HIS A 358 2.92 14.11 -30.58
N TYR A 359 2.83 15.07 -29.65
CA TYR A 359 2.08 16.31 -29.89
C TYR A 359 2.67 17.09 -31.07
N LEU A 360 4.00 17.23 -31.13
CA LEU A 360 4.68 17.86 -32.27
C LEU A 360 4.46 17.09 -33.57
N THR A 361 4.45 15.75 -33.52
CA THR A 361 4.20 14.87 -34.67
C THR A 361 2.76 14.96 -35.18
N VAL A 362 1.77 15.03 -34.28
CA VAL A 362 0.35 15.16 -34.66
C VAL A 362 0.05 16.53 -35.25
N LYS A 363 0.73 17.58 -34.76
CA LYS A 363 0.56 18.93 -35.30
C LYS A 363 1.33 19.16 -36.59
N ASP A 364 2.56 18.64 -36.64
CA ASP A 364 3.55 18.75 -37.70
C ASP A 364 3.54 20.09 -38.46
N ASP A 365 3.59 21.18 -37.70
CA ASP A 365 3.57 22.53 -38.23
C ASP A 365 4.88 23.25 -37.90
N ALA A 366 5.48 23.90 -38.90
CA ALA A 366 6.78 24.55 -38.77
C ALA A 366 6.81 25.63 -37.69
N THR A 367 5.69 26.34 -37.47
CA THR A 367 5.62 27.39 -36.43
C THR A 367 5.62 26.78 -35.03
N ILE A 368 4.99 25.62 -34.86
CA ILE A 368 4.92 24.90 -33.58
C ILE A 368 6.28 24.29 -33.23
N TRP A 369 6.98 23.68 -34.19
CA TRP A 369 8.36 23.20 -34.01
C TRP A 369 9.30 24.34 -33.62
N LEU A 370 9.20 25.48 -34.33
CA LEU A 370 9.99 26.66 -34.00
C LEU A 370 9.64 27.22 -32.62
N GLN A 371 8.36 27.20 -32.22
CA GLN A 371 7.92 27.65 -30.89
C GLN A 371 8.51 26.78 -29.77
N TYR A 372 8.54 25.46 -29.96
CA TYR A 372 9.19 24.54 -29.02
C TYR A 372 10.69 24.85 -28.86
N ARG A 373 11.42 25.01 -29.97
CA ARG A 373 12.86 25.35 -29.95
C ARG A 373 13.12 26.71 -29.28
N LYS A 374 12.40 27.75 -29.68
CA LYS A 374 12.51 29.10 -29.10
C LYS A 374 12.20 29.13 -27.61
N TYR A 375 11.24 28.32 -27.15
CA TYR A 375 10.96 28.21 -25.73
C TYR A 375 12.14 27.64 -24.95
N GLY A 376 12.78 26.58 -25.47
CA GLY A 376 14.00 26.01 -24.89
C GLY A 376 15.10 27.06 -24.74
N GLN A 377 15.41 27.79 -25.82
CA GLN A 377 16.38 28.90 -25.79
C GLN A 377 16.02 29.97 -24.74
N GLY A 378 14.74 30.36 -24.67
CA GLY A 378 14.25 31.33 -23.69
C GLY A 378 14.39 30.85 -22.23
N GLN A 379 14.19 29.55 -21.96
CA GLN A 379 14.42 28.98 -20.62
C GLN A 379 15.90 28.96 -20.24
N THR A 380 16.79 28.66 -21.19
CA THR A 380 18.24 28.75 -20.96
C THR A 380 18.66 30.20 -20.66
N LYS A 381 18.21 31.17 -21.47
CA LYS A 381 18.41 32.61 -21.21
C LYS A 381 17.93 33.00 -19.80
N LEU A 382 16.72 32.55 -19.42
CA LEU A 382 16.18 32.81 -18.10
C LEU A 382 17.03 32.21 -16.98
N ALA A 383 17.52 30.98 -17.15
CA ALA A 383 18.40 30.32 -16.19
C ALA A 383 19.73 31.07 -16.05
N PHE A 384 20.36 31.43 -17.16
CA PHE A 384 21.59 32.24 -17.19
C PHE A 384 21.40 33.57 -16.43
N LEU A 385 20.43 34.39 -16.84
CA LEU A 385 20.18 35.71 -16.24
C LEU A 385 19.83 35.64 -14.75
N LYS A 386 19.20 34.54 -14.31
CA LYS A 386 18.93 34.31 -12.88
C LYS A 386 20.17 34.01 -12.07
N ASN A 387 21.15 33.30 -12.64
CA ASN A 387 22.32 32.83 -11.90
C ASN A 387 23.50 33.82 -11.96
N ILE A 388 23.68 34.60 -13.03
CA ILE A 388 24.79 35.59 -13.13
C ILE A 388 24.76 36.71 -12.08
N ARG A 389 23.61 36.87 -11.41
CA ARG A 389 23.39 37.90 -10.38
C ARG A 389 23.57 37.36 -8.96
N GLU A 390 23.80 36.06 -8.81
CA GLU A 390 23.97 35.41 -7.51
C GLU A 390 25.47 35.30 -7.18
N GLU A 391 25.84 35.48 -5.92
CA GLU A 391 27.24 35.32 -5.47
C GLU A 391 27.64 33.84 -5.39
N GLU A 392 26.70 32.98 -5.03
CA GLU A 392 26.87 31.53 -4.94
C GLU A 392 25.91 30.83 -5.90
N ILE A 393 26.46 30.21 -6.95
CA ILE A 393 25.70 29.42 -7.91
C ILE A 393 25.82 27.91 -7.62
N PRO A 394 24.78 27.10 -7.93
CA PRO A 394 24.87 25.65 -7.82
C PRO A 394 26.01 25.05 -8.67
N SER A 395 26.78 24.12 -8.09
CA SER A 395 27.98 23.53 -8.73
C SER A 395 27.73 22.67 -9.97
N PHE A 396 26.47 22.32 -10.25
CA PHE A 396 26.11 21.58 -11.46
C PHE A 396 25.85 22.51 -12.66
N LEU A 397 25.80 23.83 -12.44
CA LEU A 397 25.59 24.82 -13.48
C LEU A 397 26.93 25.39 -13.94
N ASP A 398 27.14 25.34 -15.25
CA ASP A 398 28.21 26.06 -15.92
C ASP A 398 27.61 27.32 -16.57
N LEU A 399 28.06 28.51 -16.15
CA LEU A 399 27.53 29.77 -16.66
C LEU A 399 27.95 30.03 -18.09
N ASP A 400 29.16 29.61 -18.49
CA ASP A 400 29.65 29.81 -19.85
C ASP A 400 28.83 28.93 -20.81
N GLU A 401 28.55 27.67 -20.42
CA GLU A 401 27.68 26.77 -21.19
C GLU A 401 26.25 27.30 -21.31
N LEU A 402 25.68 27.84 -20.21
CA LEU A 402 24.34 28.46 -20.25
C LEU A 402 24.31 29.71 -21.14
N GLU A 403 25.37 30.52 -21.14
CA GLU A 403 25.49 31.68 -22.03
C GLU A 403 25.55 31.24 -23.50
N ASP A 404 26.37 30.24 -23.82
CA ASP A 404 26.50 29.70 -25.16
C ASP A 404 25.17 29.15 -25.67
N PHE A 405 24.47 28.34 -24.86
CA PHE A 405 23.15 27.82 -25.22
C PHE A 405 22.08 28.92 -25.34
N ALA A 406 22.13 29.98 -24.52
CA ALA A 406 21.21 31.10 -24.64
C ALA A 406 21.40 31.85 -25.96
N ASN A 407 22.64 31.86 -26.49
CA ASN A 407 23.02 32.52 -27.73
C ASN A 407 23.03 31.61 -28.97
N GLU A 408 22.68 30.32 -28.83
CA GLU A 408 22.84 29.28 -29.87
C GLU A 408 22.20 29.65 -31.22
N ASP A 409 20.90 29.98 -31.24
CA ASP A 409 20.17 30.28 -32.48
C ASP A 409 20.28 31.75 -32.91
N ARG A 410 20.45 32.63 -31.93
CA ARG A 410 20.50 34.09 -32.09
C ARG A 410 20.97 34.72 -30.81
N TRP A 411 21.50 35.95 -30.92
CA TRP A 411 21.87 36.75 -29.76
C TRP A 411 20.72 36.85 -28.77
N MET A 412 20.99 36.47 -27.52
CA MET A 412 19.98 36.30 -26.47
C MET A 412 19.18 37.58 -26.19
N GLU A 413 19.78 38.77 -26.37
CA GLU A 413 19.09 40.05 -26.20
C GLU A 413 17.91 40.24 -27.18
N LEU A 414 17.91 39.52 -28.30
CA LEU A 414 16.83 39.51 -29.29
C LEU A 414 15.84 38.34 -29.10
N ALA A 415 15.95 37.59 -28.01
CA ALA A 415 15.08 36.47 -27.67
C ALA A 415 14.14 36.81 -26.49
N ASP A 416 12.85 36.53 -26.69
CA ASP A 416 11.83 36.65 -25.66
C ASP A 416 11.89 35.47 -24.67
N ILE A 417 11.46 35.71 -23.43
CA ILE A 417 11.29 34.68 -22.40
C ILE A 417 9.80 34.48 -22.14
N GLU A 418 9.27 33.32 -22.52
CA GLU A 418 7.91 32.91 -22.17
C GLU A 418 7.91 32.23 -20.79
N LEU A 419 7.10 32.76 -19.86
CA LEU A 419 7.01 32.25 -18.48
C LEU A 419 5.97 31.12 -18.33
N GLY A 420 5.05 31.00 -19.28
CA GLY A 420 4.08 29.92 -19.35
C GLY A 420 4.67 28.62 -19.89
N ASN A 421 3.79 27.78 -20.45
CA ASN A 421 4.21 26.63 -21.25
C ASN A 421 4.19 27.01 -22.72
N TRP A 422 5.14 26.52 -23.51
CA TRP A 422 5.25 26.83 -24.94
C TRP A 422 3.98 26.54 -25.75
N ALA A 423 3.17 25.56 -25.35
CA ALA A 423 1.90 25.25 -26.01
C ALA A 423 0.67 25.87 -25.30
N ASN A 424 0.85 26.63 -24.22
CA ASN A 424 -0.21 27.07 -23.30
C ASN A 424 -1.08 25.90 -22.75
N LEU A 425 -0.51 24.70 -22.71
CA LEU A 425 -1.14 23.49 -22.19
C LEU A 425 -0.30 22.94 -21.03
N ASN A 426 -0.96 22.37 -20.03
CA ASN A 426 -0.25 21.46 -19.13
C ASN A 426 -0.10 20.09 -19.80
N LEU A 427 0.81 19.26 -19.28
CA LEU A 427 1.13 17.97 -19.89
C LEU A 427 -0.10 17.07 -20.08
N ARG A 428 -1.05 17.09 -19.13
CA ARG A 428 -2.31 16.33 -19.25
C ARG A 428 -3.14 16.81 -20.44
N LYS A 429 -3.35 18.11 -20.57
CA LYS A 429 -4.09 18.70 -21.71
C LYS A 429 -3.38 18.46 -23.03
N MET A 430 -2.04 18.48 -23.04
CA MET A 430 -1.23 18.11 -24.21
C MET A 430 -1.45 16.64 -24.59
N ALA A 431 -1.42 15.73 -23.62
CA ALA A 431 -1.72 14.31 -23.85
C ALA A 431 -3.16 14.10 -24.35
N GLU A 432 -4.15 14.81 -23.80
CA GLU A 432 -5.54 14.79 -24.28
C GLU A 432 -5.63 15.26 -25.74
N ALA A 433 -5.00 16.39 -26.08
CA ALA A 433 -4.98 16.95 -27.43
C ALA A 433 -4.25 16.05 -28.45
N ALA A 434 -3.28 15.25 -28.00
CA ALA A 434 -2.52 14.32 -28.84
C ALA A 434 -3.09 12.89 -28.83
N GLY A 435 -4.23 12.63 -28.19
CA GLY A 435 -4.82 11.28 -28.13
C GLY A 435 -4.05 10.28 -27.24
N LEU A 436 -3.23 10.77 -26.30
CA LEU A 436 -2.38 9.99 -25.40
C LEU A 436 -2.88 9.93 -23.95
N LYS A 437 -4.12 10.37 -23.68
CA LYS A 437 -4.67 10.41 -22.32
C LYS A 437 -4.58 9.06 -21.60
N ASP A 438 -4.91 7.97 -22.28
CA ASP A 438 -4.86 6.62 -21.69
C ASP A 438 -3.44 6.23 -21.29
N LEU A 439 -2.42 6.66 -22.04
CA LEU A 439 -1.03 6.42 -21.72
C LEU A 439 -0.57 7.28 -20.53
N TYR A 440 -1.01 8.54 -20.50
CA TYR A 440 -0.77 9.45 -19.39
C TYR A 440 -1.34 8.88 -18.09
N ASP A 441 -2.63 8.53 -18.06
CA ASP A 441 -3.29 7.96 -16.86
C ASP A 441 -2.61 6.66 -16.40
N LYS A 442 -2.05 5.87 -17.33
CA LYS A 442 -1.41 4.59 -17.04
C LYS A 442 -0.08 4.74 -16.28
N TYR A 443 0.72 5.76 -16.59
CA TYR A 443 2.10 5.85 -16.11
C TYR A 443 2.37 7.10 -15.24
N TYR A 444 1.69 8.21 -15.52
CA TYR A 444 2.04 9.50 -14.95
C TYR A 444 1.78 9.59 -13.45
N ASP A 445 0.58 9.24 -13.00
CA ASP A 445 0.15 9.49 -11.61
C ASP A 445 1.06 8.81 -10.58
N TRP A 446 1.39 7.53 -10.80
CA TRP A 446 2.25 6.79 -9.86
C TRP A 446 3.71 7.25 -9.93
N ALA A 447 4.26 7.43 -11.13
CA ALA A 447 5.65 7.87 -11.29
C ALA A 447 5.86 9.32 -10.81
N SER A 448 4.83 10.16 -10.92
CA SER A 448 4.81 11.54 -10.41
C SER A 448 5.01 11.60 -8.90
N GLY A 449 4.50 10.62 -8.15
CA GLY A 449 4.72 10.52 -6.71
C GLY A 449 6.20 10.48 -6.32
N TYR A 450 7.07 9.87 -7.14
CA TYR A 450 8.51 9.77 -6.89
C TYR A 450 9.25 11.09 -7.13
N VAL A 451 8.77 11.91 -8.06
CA VAL A 451 9.33 13.26 -8.29
C VAL A 451 8.96 14.21 -7.14
N HIS A 452 7.73 14.11 -6.63
CA HIS A 452 7.21 15.04 -5.61
C HIS A 452 7.29 14.49 -4.18
N ALA A 453 8.00 13.38 -3.96
CA ALA A 453 8.11 12.70 -2.66
C ALA A 453 6.74 12.48 -1.97
N GLN A 454 5.71 12.12 -2.74
CA GLN A 454 4.41 11.79 -2.17
C GLN A 454 4.54 10.61 -1.20
N TRP A 455 3.67 10.56 -0.19
CA TRP A 455 3.80 9.62 0.94
C TRP A 455 4.07 8.17 0.52
N ALA A 456 3.34 7.65 -0.47
CA ALA A 456 3.50 6.28 -0.91
C ALA A 456 4.86 6.02 -1.57
N SER A 457 5.35 6.96 -2.39
CA SER A 457 6.65 6.90 -3.04
C SER A 457 7.78 7.03 -2.02
N ALA A 458 7.71 8.03 -1.12
CA ALA A 458 8.67 8.17 -0.02
C ALA A 458 8.72 6.88 0.82
N ARG A 459 7.56 6.34 1.20
CA ARG A 459 7.47 5.08 1.95
C ARG A 459 8.14 3.92 1.22
N SER A 460 7.83 3.73 -0.05
CA SER A 460 8.37 2.60 -0.82
C SER A 460 9.88 2.65 -1.01
N THR A 461 10.49 3.84 -0.89
CA THR A 461 11.92 4.04 -1.13
C THR A 461 12.76 3.88 0.13
N VAL A 462 12.29 4.37 1.28
CA VAL A 462 13.14 4.50 2.49
C VAL A 462 12.65 3.72 3.71
N PHE A 463 11.44 3.15 3.67
CA PHE A 463 10.90 2.41 4.81
C PHE A 463 10.66 0.93 4.46
N ILE A 464 11.02 0.04 5.39
CA ILE A 464 10.56 -1.36 5.40
C ILE A 464 9.52 -1.53 6.51
N ASN A 465 8.72 -2.60 6.43
CA ASN A 465 7.81 -2.94 7.52
C ASN A 465 8.53 -3.86 8.52
N CYS A 466 8.39 -3.58 9.81
CA CYS A 466 8.65 -4.55 10.85
C CYS A 466 7.63 -5.70 10.71
N PHE A 467 8.10 -6.93 10.81
CA PHE A 467 7.27 -8.13 10.80
C PHE A 467 6.83 -8.57 12.20
N ASN A 468 7.20 -7.84 13.25
CA ASN A 468 6.73 -8.11 14.61
C ASN A 468 5.26 -7.67 14.72
N PRO A 469 4.31 -8.61 14.90
CA PRO A 469 2.89 -8.30 15.01
C PRO A 469 2.57 -7.43 16.23
N LEU A 470 3.37 -7.55 17.30
CA LEU A 470 3.23 -6.76 18.52
C LEU A 470 3.68 -5.29 18.34
N HIS A 471 4.27 -4.94 17.19
CA HIS A 471 4.66 -3.57 16.83
C HIS A 471 3.73 -2.96 15.78
N ARG A 472 2.54 -3.54 15.58
CA ARG A 472 1.56 -3.13 14.56
C ARG A 472 2.10 -3.16 13.11
N PHE A 473 3.11 -4.00 12.86
CA PHE A 473 3.83 -4.01 11.59
C PHE A 473 4.29 -2.61 11.16
N HIS A 474 4.77 -1.80 12.11
CA HIS A 474 5.13 -0.40 11.86
C HIS A 474 6.21 -0.26 10.77
N ARG A 475 6.44 0.97 10.34
CA ARG A 475 7.46 1.29 9.34
C ARG A 475 8.74 1.67 10.06
N ILE A 476 9.87 1.13 9.63
CA ILE A 476 11.20 1.49 10.11
C ILE A 476 12.09 1.90 8.94
N PRO A 477 13.01 2.86 9.12
CA PRO A 477 13.98 3.19 8.09
C PRO A 477 14.74 1.95 7.66
N GLY A 478 14.78 1.67 6.36
CA GLY A 478 15.61 0.62 5.79
C GLY A 478 16.67 1.25 4.91
N VAL A 479 17.95 1.08 5.23
CA VAL A 479 19.05 1.65 4.43
C VAL A 479 19.04 1.11 2.98
N LEU A 480 18.50 -0.10 2.77
CA LEU A 480 18.26 -0.69 1.46
C LEU A 480 16.85 -1.27 1.40
N ALA A 481 15.90 -0.53 0.83
CA ALA A 481 14.58 -1.07 0.53
C ALA A 481 14.69 -2.16 -0.57
N PRO A 482 13.84 -3.20 -0.54
CA PRO A 482 13.80 -4.19 -1.61
C PRO A 482 13.59 -3.53 -2.97
N PRO A 483 14.25 -4.03 -4.05
CA PRO A 483 14.02 -3.55 -5.39
C PRO A 483 12.56 -3.69 -5.75
N MET A 484 12.02 -2.65 -6.36
CA MET A 484 10.67 -2.66 -6.90
C MET A 484 10.71 -3.20 -8.35
N PRO A 485 9.56 -3.57 -8.95
CA PRO A 485 9.52 -4.14 -10.30
C PRO A 485 10.23 -3.27 -11.34
N SER A 486 10.94 -3.89 -12.28
CA SER A 486 11.71 -3.17 -13.29
C SER A 486 10.83 -2.33 -14.24
N ILE A 487 11.28 -1.12 -14.55
CA ILE A 487 10.63 -0.22 -15.51
C ILE A 487 11.07 -0.41 -16.98
N LEU A 488 12.09 -1.26 -17.24
CA LEU A 488 12.72 -1.35 -18.57
C LEU A 488 11.76 -1.82 -19.68
N ILE A 489 10.83 -2.71 -19.36
CA ILE A 489 9.82 -3.19 -20.33
C ILE A 489 8.92 -2.03 -20.75
N ASP A 490 8.49 -1.18 -19.81
CA ASP A 490 7.65 -0.04 -20.10
C ASP A 490 8.42 1.05 -20.87
N VAL A 491 9.69 1.28 -20.50
CA VAL A 491 10.60 2.14 -21.28
C VAL A 491 10.71 1.68 -22.73
N ALA A 492 10.92 0.38 -22.96
CA ALA A 492 11.01 -0.16 -24.32
C ALA A 492 9.71 0.01 -25.13
N LYS A 493 8.56 -0.14 -24.48
CA LYS A 493 7.25 0.07 -25.11
C LYS A 493 7.03 1.54 -25.48
N VAL A 494 7.38 2.48 -24.61
CA VAL A 494 7.25 3.91 -24.88
C VAL A 494 8.23 4.34 -25.98
N LEU A 495 9.49 3.90 -25.92
CA LEU A 495 10.48 4.17 -26.95
C LEU A 495 10.05 3.65 -28.32
N ASN A 496 9.50 2.43 -28.42
CA ASN A 496 8.99 1.93 -29.71
C ASN A 496 7.92 2.85 -30.33
N ARG A 497 7.07 3.47 -29.51
CA ARG A 497 6.09 4.46 -30.00
C ARG A 497 6.76 5.75 -30.47
N MET A 498 7.82 6.19 -29.81
CA MET A 498 8.64 7.31 -30.28
C MET A 498 9.30 7.00 -31.63
N LEU A 499 9.76 5.76 -31.83
CA LEU A 499 10.33 5.32 -33.11
C LEU A 499 9.27 5.23 -34.23
N ASP A 500 8.00 4.99 -33.88
CA ASP A 500 6.88 5.04 -34.83
C ASP A 500 6.59 6.49 -35.27
N ASP A 501 6.64 7.45 -34.34
CA ASP A 501 6.54 8.88 -34.66
C ASP A 501 7.72 9.33 -35.53
N LEU A 502 8.95 8.94 -35.17
CA LEU A 502 10.14 9.26 -35.97
C LEU A 502 10.05 8.70 -37.39
N ASN A 503 9.59 7.45 -37.54
CA ASN A 503 9.36 6.85 -38.85
C ASN A 503 8.26 7.55 -39.64
N THR A 504 7.25 8.10 -38.96
CA THR A 504 6.19 8.89 -39.60
C THR A 504 6.74 10.21 -40.13
N LEU A 505 7.58 10.89 -39.36
CA LEU A 505 8.18 12.18 -39.73
C LEU A 505 9.29 12.05 -40.80
N TYR A 506 10.07 10.96 -40.73
CA TYR A 506 11.25 10.71 -41.55
C TYR A 506 11.34 9.24 -42.01
N PRO A 507 10.46 8.79 -42.93
CA PRO A 507 10.45 7.42 -43.40
C PRO A 507 11.64 7.11 -44.34
N ALA A 508 12.16 5.88 -44.39
CA ALA A 508 11.75 4.71 -43.59
C ALA A 508 12.75 4.41 -42.46
N PHE A 509 12.25 4.34 -41.21
CA PHE A 509 12.99 3.91 -40.03
C PHE A 509 12.37 2.64 -39.42
N LYS A 510 13.00 1.49 -39.69
CA LYS A 510 12.52 0.15 -39.33
C LYS A 510 12.98 -0.42 -37.97
N PRO A 511 14.16 -0.10 -37.42
CA PRO A 511 14.62 -0.69 -36.15
C PRO A 511 13.62 -0.52 -35.00
N ARG A 512 13.41 -1.56 -34.19
CA ARG A 512 12.53 -1.57 -33.01
C ARG A 512 13.12 -2.42 -31.90
N LEU A 513 12.80 -2.08 -30.66
CA LEU A 513 13.15 -2.86 -29.47
C LEU A 513 12.27 -4.11 -29.40
N THR A 514 12.88 -5.27 -29.22
CA THR A 514 12.23 -6.59 -29.20
C THR A 514 12.62 -7.48 -28.03
N TRP A 515 13.69 -7.15 -27.29
CA TRP A 515 14.18 -7.96 -26.16
C TRP A 515 13.09 -8.31 -25.13
N HIS A 516 12.11 -7.44 -24.93
CA HIS A 516 11.03 -7.61 -23.97
C HIS A 516 9.95 -8.62 -24.42
N LYS A 517 10.00 -9.13 -25.66
CA LYS A 517 9.04 -10.11 -26.20
C LYS A 517 9.39 -11.55 -25.83
N SER A 518 10.66 -11.86 -25.55
CA SER A 518 11.18 -13.21 -25.33
C SER A 518 11.30 -13.60 -23.85
N LEU A 519 10.96 -12.71 -22.91
CA LEU A 519 11.23 -12.89 -21.49
C LEU A 519 9.96 -12.97 -20.64
N LYS A 520 9.99 -13.85 -19.62
CA LYS A 520 8.96 -13.89 -18.56
C LYS A 520 9.18 -12.73 -17.59
N ALA A 521 8.10 -12.15 -17.07
CA ALA A 521 8.14 -10.98 -16.17
C ALA A 521 8.93 -11.22 -14.88
N GLU A 522 9.09 -12.47 -14.45
CA GLU A 522 9.83 -12.87 -13.24
C GLU A 522 11.36 -12.68 -13.35
N ALA A 523 11.90 -12.46 -14.55
CA ALA A 523 13.34 -12.36 -14.80
C ALA A 523 13.96 -10.99 -14.42
N PHE A 524 13.19 -10.07 -13.84
CA PHE A 524 13.60 -8.68 -13.62
C PHE A 524 13.63 -8.24 -12.15
N ASP A 525 13.34 -9.15 -11.22
CA ASP A 525 13.09 -8.86 -9.81
C ASP A 525 14.31 -9.15 -8.91
N GLY A 526 15.40 -8.40 -9.14
CA GLY A 526 16.64 -8.42 -8.35
C GLY A 526 17.29 -9.81 -8.21
N THR A 527 18.44 -9.88 -7.56
CA THR A 527 19.11 -11.15 -7.28
C THR A 527 19.22 -11.40 -5.77
N GLU A 528 19.01 -12.65 -5.35
CA GLU A 528 19.41 -13.15 -4.04
C GLU A 528 20.82 -13.71 -4.21
N ASP A 529 21.84 -12.99 -3.77
CA ASP A 529 23.22 -13.47 -3.86
C ASP A 529 23.54 -14.40 -2.68
N SER A 530 24.16 -15.56 -2.94
CA SER A 530 24.41 -16.62 -1.95
C SER A 530 25.60 -16.33 -1.03
N ASP A 531 26.47 -15.38 -1.38
CA ASP A 531 27.76 -15.15 -0.72
C ASP A 531 27.78 -13.98 0.28
N GLN A 532 26.62 -13.46 0.69
CA GLN A 532 26.59 -12.33 1.62
C GLN A 532 26.83 -12.73 3.08
N LYS A 533 28.01 -12.35 3.61
CA LYS A 533 28.15 -12.00 5.03
C LYS A 533 27.15 -10.88 5.32
N GLY A 534 26.20 -11.14 6.22
CA GLY A 534 25.11 -10.23 6.54
C GLY A 534 25.62 -8.81 6.79
N TYR A 535 25.09 -7.85 6.05
CA TYR A 535 25.31 -6.44 6.33
C TYR A 535 24.52 -6.10 7.60
N SER A 536 25.21 -6.00 8.72
CA SER A 536 24.71 -5.36 9.94
C SER A 536 24.59 -3.86 9.66
N ASP A 537 23.39 -3.41 9.32
CA ASP A 537 23.07 -1.99 9.21
C ASP A 537 23.23 -1.33 10.60
N PRO A 538 24.08 -0.29 10.76
CA PRO A 538 24.37 0.32 12.06
C PRO A 538 23.17 0.97 12.77
N VAL A 539 21.99 1.05 12.13
CA VAL A 539 20.75 1.54 12.76
C VAL A 539 20.02 0.45 13.56
N LEU A 540 20.36 -0.84 13.37
CA LEU A 540 19.77 -1.95 14.09
C LEU A 540 20.88 -2.79 14.70
N GLY A 541 21.13 -2.58 16.00
CA GLY A 541 22.14 -3.30 16.75
C GLY A 541 22.04 -4.81 16.54
N ASP A 542 23.20 -5.44 16.38
CA ASP A 542 23.38 -6.88 16.21
C ASP A 542 22.69 -7.65 17.36
N ARG A 543 21.43 -8.04 17.16
CA ARG A 543 20.69 -9.09 17.87
C ARG A 543 19.24 -9.09 17.41
N VAL A 544 18.90 -9.92 16.42
CA VAL A 544 17.90 -11.00 16.52
C VAL A 544 18.17 -11.93 15.34
N ALA A 545 19.15 -12.81 15.49
CA ALA A 545 19.26 -13.98 14.63
C ALA A 545 18.15 -14.95 15.04
N LEU A 546 17.18 -15.18 14.16
CA LEU A 546 16.27 -16.32 14.20
C LEU A 546 17.12 -17.59 14.39
N ARG A 547 17.10 -18.17 15.60
CA ARG A 547 17.71 -19.48 15.85
C ARG A 547 16.88 -20.52 15.09
N GLU A 548 17.46 -21.02 14.01
CA GLU A 548 17.03 -22.26 13.38
C GLU A 548 17.03 -23.37 14.44
N ARG A 549 15.89 -24.05 14.57
CA ARG A 549 15.80 -25.32 15.29
C ARG A 549 16.74 -26.30 14.59
N SER A 550 17.87 -26.61 15.23
CA SER A 550 18.67 -27.77 14.86
C SER A 550 18.05 -29.01 15.46
N ASP A 551 17.80 -29.96 14.58
CA ASP A 551 17.56 -31.36 14.86
C ASP A 551 18.51 -31.89 15.94
N ARG A 552 17.95 -32.53 16.96
CA ARG A 552 18.64 -33.61 17.65
C ARG A 552 17.87 -34.89 17.39
N GLY A 553 18.30 -35.58 16.34
CA GLY A 553 18.09 -37.01 16.21
C GLY A 553 18.89 -37.76 17.28
N VAL A 554 18.29 -38.85 17.72
CA VAL A 554 18.90 -40.18 17.83
C VAL A 554 20.34 -40.22 18.36
N GLU A 555 20.47 -40.52 19.65
CA GLU A 555 21.14 -41.73 20.15
C GLU A 555 20.44 -42.20 21.44
#